data_AF-A0A164V2D9-F1
#
_entry.id   AF-A0A164V2D9-F1
#
_cell.length_a   1.000
_cell.length_b   1.000
_cell.length_c   1.000
_cell.angle_alpha   90.00
_cell.angle_beta   90.00
_cell.angle_gamma   90.00
#
_symmetry.space_group_name_H-M   'P 1'
#
loop_
_entity.id
_entity.type
_entity.pdbx_description
1 polymer ?
#
loop_
_entity_poly.entity_id
_entity_poly.type
_entity_poly.pdbx_seq_one_letter_code
_entity_poly.pdbx_strand_id
1 'polypeptide(L)'
;MVSTIRSYVNLHHNDWNLHIPMATLAINSARQSTTKRSPFELVYGKTPVLSDSKNQSKRLLDPHRRNGRQYIKGDLVLVQRNIRKKGMTKKLLPKFIGPFEIVKRVCPTTNLVEDPPTRRKKQIWRRFNEHVAHIRPFRSPYETEWRPEDSESDTEDEYGAEPHDPPISTQKPNEPGINRINNE
;
A
#
# COMPACT_ATOMS: atom_id res chain seq x y z
N MET A 1 -26.82 -14.75 4.11
CA MET A 1 -28.12 -15.26 3.66
C MET A 1 -28.72 -14.39 2.56
N VAL A 2 -28.95 -13.09 2.78
CA VAL A 2 -29.52 -12.18 1.75
C VAL A 2 -28.70 -12.14 0.45
N SER A 3 -27.37 -12.04 0.54
CA SER A 3 -26.49 -12.06 -0.64
C SER A 3 -26.54 -13.37 -1.43
N THR A 4 -26.85 -14.49 -0.77
CA THR A 4 -26.91 -15.82 -1.39
C THR A 4 -28.24 -15.99 -2.10
N ILE A 5 -29.34 -15.60 -1.47
CA ILE A 5 -30.69 -15.68 -2.05
C ILE A 5 -30.80 -14.76 -3.28
N ARG A 6 -30.13 -13.61 -3.27
CA ARG A 6 -30.11 -12.66 -4.39
C ARG A 6 -29.66 -13.26 -5.72
N SER A 7 -28.82 -14.30 -5.73
CA SER A 7 -28.40 -14.95 -6.98
C SER A 7 -29.40 -15.97 -7.52
N TYR A 8 -30.36 -16.40 -6.70
CA TYR A 8 -31.36 -17.41 -7.07
C TYR A 8 -32.73 -16.79 -7.38
N VAL A 9 -32.99 -15.61 -6.86
CA VAL A 9 -34.25 -14.88 -7.02
C VAL A 9 -34.39 -14.32 -8.44
N ASN A 10 -35.59 -14.47 -9.01
CA ASN A 10 -35.97 -13.91 -10.32
C ASN A 10 -35.99 -12.36 -10.28
N LEU A 11 -35.92 -11.68 -11.44
CA LEU A 11 -35.96 -10.21 -11.57
C LEU A 11 -37.12 -9.55 -10.82
N HIS A 12 -38.26 -10.24 -10.72
CA HIS A 12 -39.46 -9.73 -10.04
C HIS A 12 -39.48 -9.97 -8.53
N HIS A 13 -38.46 -10.62 -7.96
CA HIS A 13 -38.30 -10.85 -6.52
C HIS A 13 -39.48 -11.57 -5.83
N ASN A 14 -40.26 -12.35 -6.58
CA ASN A 14 -41.49 -13.01 -6.11
C ASN A 14 -41.30 -14.48 -5.69
N ASP A 15 -40.14 -15.07 -5.98
CA ASP A 15 -39.84 -16.50 -5.80
C ASP A 15 -38.82 -16.78 -4.68
N TRP A 16 -38.46 -15.76 -3.88
CA TRP A 16 -37.43 -15.87 -2.84
C TRP A 16 -37.67 -16.99 -1.81
N ASN A 17 -38.94 -17.26 -1.51
CA ASN A 17 -39.36 -18.33 -0.59
C ASN A 17 -38.96 -19.72 -1.10
N LEU A 18 -39.05 -19.96 -2.41
CA LEU A 18 -38.73 -21.24 -3.02
C LEU A 18 -37.23 -21.57 -2.91
N HIS A 19 -36.39 -20.53 -2.90
CA HIS A 19 -34.94 -20.66 -2.88
C HIS A 19 -34.34 -20.76 -1.49
N ILE A 20 -35.12 -20.54 -0.42
CA ILE A 20 -34.63 -20.63 0.97
C ILE A 20 -33.98 -21.99 1.27
N PRO A 21 -34.59 -23.15 0.98
CA PRO A 21 -34.01 -24.45 1.30
C PRO A 21 -32.68 -24.70 0.58
N MET A 22 -32.58 -24.26 -0.68
CA MET A 22 -31.35 -24.39 -1.45
C MET A 22 -30.25 -23.46 -0.90
N ALA A 23 -30.61 -22.22 -0.54
CA ALA A 23 -29.68 -21.26 0.04
C ALA A 23 -29.21 -21.66 1.44
N THR A 24 -30.08 -22.20 2.30
CA THR A 24 -29.71 -22.71 3.63
C THR A 24 -28.80 -23.92 3.51
N LEU A 25 -29.11 -24.87 2.61
CA LEU A 25 -28.25 -26.00 2.31
C LEU A 25 -26.86 -25.53 1.84
N ALA A 26 -26.81 -24.58 0.90
CA ALA A 26 -25.55 -24.04 0.40
C ALA A 26 -24.71 -23.38 1.51
N ILE A 27 -25.33 -22.58 2.38
CA ILE A 27 -24.63 -21.90 3.49
C ILE A 27 -24.16 -22.92 4.55
N ASN A 28 -25.01 -23.87 4.92
CA ASN A 28 -24.72 -24.84 5.98
C ASN A 28 -23.67 -25.87 5.56
N SER A 29 -23.59 -26.18 4.26
CA SER A 29 -22.63 -27.13 3.71
C SER A 29 -21.32 -26.49 3.22
N ALA A 30 -21.29 -25.16 3.04
CA ALA A 30 -20.08 -24.44 2.63
C ALA A 30 -19.00 -24.45 3.72
N ARG A 31 -17.77 -24.85 3.35
CA ARG A 31 -16.60 -24.79 4.24
C ARG A 31 -16.13 -23.34 4.41
N GLN A 32 -16.17 -22.85 5.65
CA GLN A 32 -15.71 -21.50 5.97
C GLN A 32 -14.18 -21.42 6.00
N SER A 33 -13.62 -20.27 5.64
CA SER A 33 -12.16 -20.09 5.52
C SER A 33 -11.42 -20.17 6.86
N THR A 34 -12.03 -19.65 7.93
CA THR A 34 -11.47 -19.61 9.29
C THR A 34 -11.49 -20.99 9.95
N THR A 35 -12.65 -21.67 9.92
CA THR A 35 -12.84 -22.94 10.62
C THR A 35 -12.44 -24.15 9.78
N LYS A 36 -12.30 -23.98 8.46
CA LYS A 36 -12.05 -25.05 7.47
C LYS A 36 -13.10 -26.18 7.44
N ARG A 37 -14.12 -26.13 8.29
CA ARG A 37 -15.28 -27.03 8.38
C ARG A 37 -16.54 -26.31 7.94
N SER A 38 -17.56 -27.07 7.57
CA SER A 38 -18.90 -26.52 7.33
C SER A 38 -19.68 -26.45 8.65
N PRO A 39 -20.64 -25.51 8.82
CA PRO A 39 -21.53 -25.51 9.98
C PRO A 39 -22.24 -26.87 10.18
N PHE A 40 -22.66 -27.52 9.09
CA PHE A 40 -23.26 -28.86 9.14
C PHE A 40 -22.31 -29.90 9.75
N GLU A 41 -21.04 -29.87 9.37
CA GLU A 41 -20.01 -30.76 9.91
C GLU A 41 -19.75 -30.50 11.40
N LEU A 42 -19.83 -29.25 11.85
CA LEU A 42 -19.66 -28.90 13.26
C LEU A 42 -20.83 -29.40 14.14
N VAL A 43 -22.05 -29.37 13.61
CA VAL A 43 -23.24 -29.80 14.34
C VAL A 43 -23.39 -31.32 14.33
N TYR A 44 -23.16 -31.96 13.18
CA TYR A 44 -23.48 -33.38 12.98
C TYR A 44 -22.26 -34.30 12.90
N GLY A 45 -21.03 -33.76 12.89
CA GLY A 45 -19.80 -34.54 12.80
C GLY A 45 -19.59 -35.27 11.48
N LYS A 46 -20.43 -35.03 10.46
CA LYS A 46 -20.40 -35.68 9.15
C LYS A 46 -20.22 -34.66 8.04
N THR A 47 -19.49 -35.01 6.99
CA THR A 47 -19.38 -34.17 5.79
C THR A 47 -20.66 -34.24 4.97
N PRO A 48 -21.25 -33.10 4.57
CA PRO A 48 -22.43 -33.12 3.73
C PRO A 48 -22.07 -33.66 2.34
N VAL A 49 -22.85 -34.61 1.83
CA VAL A 49 -22.68 -35.13 0.47
C VAL A 49 -23.16 -34.06 -0.51
N LEU A 50 -22.22 -33.47 -1.25
CA LEU A 50 -22.48 -32.45 -2.26
C LEU A 50 -21.89 -32.92 -3.59
N SER A 51 -22.47 -32.49 -4.71
CA SER A 51 -21.90 -32.69 -6.05
C SER A 51 -20.58 -31.94 -6.22
N ASP A 52 -19.62 -32.55 -6.93
CA ASP A 52 -18.23 -32.09 -7.05
C ASP A 52 -18.04 -30.69 -7.66
N SER A 53 -19.04 -30.17 -8.37
CA SER A 53 -18.98 -28.88 -9.09
C SER A 53 -18.72 -27.67 -8.18
N LYS A 54 -19.13 -27.70 -6.91
CA LYS A 54 -19.01 -26.55 -5.99
C LYS A 54 -17.58 -26.27 -5.53
N ASN A 55 -16.70 -27.26 -5.58
CA ASN A 55 -15.31 -27.11 -5.13
C ASN A 55 -14.43 -26.34 -6.14
N GLN A 56 -14.80 -26.36 -7.43
CA GLN A 56 -14.03 -25.75 -8.50
C GLN A 56 -14.16 -24.21 -8.49
N SER A 57 -15.37 -23.67 -8.31
CA SER A 57 -15.61 -22.21 -8.32
C SER A 57 -14.81 -21.46 -7.24
N LYS A 58 -14.69 -22.04 -6.03
CA LYS A 58 -13.96 -21.43 -4.92
C LYS A 58 -12.46 -21.28 -5.22
N ARG A 59 -11.85 -22.28 -5.86
CA ARG A 59 -10.43 -22.28 -6.23
C ARG A 59 -10.09 -21.18 -7.24
N LEU A 60 -11.03 -20.85 -8.13
CA LEU A 60 -10.86 -19.80 -9.14
C LEU A 60 -10.97 -18.39 -8.54
N LEU A 61 -11.78 -18.22 -7.48
CA LEU A 61 -12.08 -16.92 -6.87
C LEU A 61 -11.05 -16.48 -5.81
N ASP A 62 -10.56 -17.41 -4.98
CA ASP A 62 -9.67 -17.08 -3.86
C ASP A 62 -8.34 -16.39 -4.24
N PRO A 63 -7.69 -16.69 -5.39
CA PRO A 63 -6.45 -16.02 -5.83
C PRO A 63 -6.60 -14.51 -6.11
N HIS A 64 -7.81 -14.04 -6.41
CA HIS A 64 -8.07 -12.64 -6.77
C HIS A 64 -8.22 -11.71 -5.55
N ARG A 65 -8.07 -12.22 -4.33
CA ARG A 65 -8.09 -11.39 -3.11
C ARG A 65 -6.75 -10.65 -2.98
N ARG A 66 -6.76 -9.35 -3.26
CA ARG A 66 -5.58 -8.48 -3.03
C ARG A 66 -5.21 -8.47 -1.55
N ASN A 67 -3.95 -8.76 -1.24
CA ASN A 67 -3.39 -8.56 0.09
C ASN A 67 -3.41 -7.05 0.43
N GLY A 68 -3.89 -6.70 1.63
CA GLY A 68 -3.91 -5.31 2.08
C GLY A 68 -2.50 -4.74 2.18
N ARG A 69 -2.34 -3.44 1.83
CA ARG A 69 -1.06 -2.74 1.99
C ARG A 69 -0.63 -2.80 3.46
N GLN A 70 0.61 -3.21 3.69
CA GLN A 70 1.22 -3.16 5.00
C GLN A 70 1.81 -1.78 5.22
N TYR A 71 1.69 -1.28 6.45
CA TYR A 71 2.20 0.02 6.84
C TYR A 71 3.31 -0.15 7.88
N ILE A 72 4.30 0.72 7.82
CA ILE A 72 5.44 0.76 8.73
C ILE A 72 5.24 1.92 9.72
N LYS A 73 5.92 1.85 10.87
CA LYS A 73 5.93 2.95 11.83
C LYS A 73 6.54 4.19 11.17
N GLY A 74 5.94 5.36 11.39
CA GLY A 74 6.32 6.62 10.75
C GLY A 74 5.58 6.93 9.46
N ASP A 75 4.88 5.96 8.84
CA ASP A 75 4.11 6.20 7.63
C ASP A 75 3.02 7.24 7.88
N LEU A 76 2.97 8.26 7.01
CA LEU A 76 1.91 9.24 7.02
C LEU A 76 0.70 8.72 6.26
N VAL A 77 -0.46 8.82 6.89
CA VAL A 77 -1.71 8.28 6.37
C VAL A 77 -2.89 9.20 6.60
N LEU A 78 -3.82 9.16 5.66
CA LEU A 78 -5.12 9.79 5.75
C LEU A 78 -6.15 8.83 6.35
N VAL A 79 -6.98 9.33 7.26
CA VAL A 79 -8.00 8.53 7.96
C VAL A 79 -9.40 8.93 7.50
N GLN A 80 -10.20 7.94 7.10
CA GLN A 80 -11.59 8.17 6.71
C GLN A 80 -12.45 8.48 7.93
N ARG A 81 -13.14 9.62 7.93
CA ARG A 81 -14.11 9.96 8.97
C ARG A 81 -15.36 10.61 8.39
N ASN A 82 -16.48 10.44 9.07
CA ASN A 82 -17.73 11.09 8.71
C ASN A 82 -17.80 12.49 9.33
N ILE A 83 -17.23 13.47 8.62
CA ILE A 83 -17.22 14.88 9.06
C ILE A 83 -18.62 15.48 8.92
N ARG A 84 -19.02 16.29 9.90
CA ARG A 84 -20.18 17.18 9.81
C ARG A 84 -19.71 18.59 10.12
N LYS A 85 -20.02 19.55 9.25
CA LYS A 85 -19.73 20.98 9.45
C LYS A 85 -21.00 21.78 9.17
N LYS A 86 -21.38 22.68 10.08
CA LYS A 86 -22.57 23.52 9.93
C LYS A 86 -22.46 24.34 8.65
N GLY A 87 -23.52 24.41 7.86
CA GLY A 87 -23.55 25.13 6.58
C GLY A 87 -22.88 24.42 5.40
N MET A 88 -22.37 23.18 5.57
CA MET A 88 -21.82 22.39 4.46
C MET A 88 -22.53 21.04 4.36
N THR A 89 -22.80 20.62 3.12
CA THR A 89 -23.32 19.28 2.85
C THR A 89 -22.18 18.25 2.86
N LYS A 90 -22.48 17.00 3.20
CA LYS A 90 -21.47 15.92 3.24
C LYS A 90 -20.73 15.72 1.92
N LYS A 91 -21.35 16.08 0.80
CA LYS A 91 -20.78 15.97 -0.56
C LYS A 91 -19.58 16.90 -0.76
N LEU A 92 -19.56 18.04 -0.08
CA LEU A 92 -18.50 19.05 -0.18
C LEU A 92 -17.43 18.91 0.91
N LEU A 93 -17.61 18.00 1.87
CA LEU A 93 -16.64 17.77 2.94
C LEU A 93 -15.62 16.72 2.52
N PRO A 94 -14.35 16.86 2.94
CA PRO A 94 -13.34 15.86 2.65
C PRO A 94 -13.69 14.55 3.36
N LYS A 95 -13.64 13.44 2.61
CA LYS A 95 -13.93 12.10 3.14
C LYS A 95 -12.79 11.58 4.04
N PHE A 96 -11.58 12.03 3.77
CA PHE A 96 -10.36 11.64 4.45
C PHE A 96 -9.75 12.86 5.15
N ILE A 97 -9.33 12.69 6.40
CA ILE A 97 -8.73 13.76 7.20
C ILE A 97 -7.25 13.46 7.36
N GLY A 98 -6.46 14.52 7.17
CA GLY A 98 -5.14 14.79 7.73
C GLY A 98 -4.04 13.76 7.45
N PRO A 99 -2.78 14.17 7.32
CA PRO A 99 -1.70 13.24 7.58
C PRO A 99 -1.71 12.91 9.09
N PHE A 100 -1.77 11.63 9.39
CA PHE A 100 -1.52 11.05 10.69
C PHE A 100 -0.37 10.08 10.59
N GLU A 101 0.40 9.92 11.65
CA GLU A 101 1.55 9.03 11.67
C GLU A 101 1.15 7.67 12.25
N ILE A 102 1.61 6.59 11.63
CA ILE A 102 1.44 5.24 12.17
C ILE A 102 2.48 5.00 13.27
N VAL A 103 2.02 4.66 14.46
CA VAL A 103 2.87 4.50 15.65
C VAL A 103 3.27 3.04 15.81
N LYS A 104 2.28 2.15 15.70
CA LYS A 104 2.49 0.72 15.78
C LYS A 104 1.31 -0.04 15.17
N ARG A 105 1.59 -1.24 14.70
CA ARG A 105 0.57 -2.23 14.38
C ARG A 105 0.06 -2.85 15.68
N VAL A 106 -1.24 -2.73 15.95
CA VAL A 106 -1.89 -3.36 17.13
C VAL A 106 -2.33 -4.78 16.77
N CYS A 107 -2.98 -4.91 15.61
CA CYS A 107 -3.46 -6.18 15.06
C CYS A 107 -3.12 -6.25 13.56
N PRO A 108 -3.22 -7.43 12.92
CA PRO A 108 -2.97 -7.56 11.49
C PRO A 108 -3.74 -6.57 10.60
N THR A 109 -4.93 -6.17 11.05
CA THR A 109 -5.88 -5.30 10.37
C THR A 109 -6.05 -3.92 11.01
N THR A 110 -5.38 -3.64 12.14
CA THR A 110 -5.60 -2.41 12.92
C THR A 110 -4.28 -1.80 13.36
N ASN A 111 -4.09 -0.52 13.02
CA ASN A 111 -2.92 0.27 13.37
C ASN A 111 -3.29 1.32 14.42
N LEU A 112 -2.36 1.63 15.32
CA LEU A 112 -2.42 2.79 16.19
C LEU A 112 -1.86 3.99 15.44
N VAL A 113 -2.64 5.07 15.39
CA VAL A 113 -2.38 6.25 14.59
C VAL A 113 -2.39 7.49 15.50
N GLU A 114 -1.47 8.41 15.25
CA GLU A 114 -1.25 9.64 16.04
C GLU A 114 -1.14 10.88 15.17
N ASP A 115 -1.31 12.05 15.79
CA ASP A 115 -0.98 13.31 15.15
C ASP A 115 0.54 13.38 14.85
N PRO A 116 0.92 13.84 13.65
CA PRO A 116 2.32 13.97 13.26
C PRO A 116 3.02 15.00 14.16
N PRO A 117 4.36 14.92 14.29
CA PRO A 117 5.12 15.78 15.20
C PRO A 117 4.86 17.27 14.96
N THR A 118 4.65 17.69 13.71
CA THR A 118 4.32 19.09 13.34
C THR A 118 3.05 19.61 14.00
N ARG A 119 2.07 18.74 14.29
CA ARG A 119 0.76 19.12 14.86
C ARG A 119 0.60 18.72 16.33
N ARG A 120 1.60 18.07 16.92
CA ARG A 120 1.56 17.56 18.29
C ARG A 120 1.67 18.72 19.29
N LYS A 121 0.54 19.13 19.87
CA LYS A 121 0.51 20.10 20.98
C LYS A 121 0.80 19.36 22.29
N LYS A 122 1.67 19.91 23.15
CA LYS A 122 2.19 19.26 24.39
C LYS A 122 1.12 18.72 25.36
N GLN A 123 -0.13 19.17 25.26
CA GLN A 123 -1.23 18.78 26.16
C GLN A 123 -2.32 17.92 25.50
N ILE A 124 -2.32 17.76 24.17
CA ILE A 124 -3.37 17.01 23.45
C ILE A 124 -2.70 16.23 22.32
N TRP A 125 -2.26 15.01 22.60
CA TRP A 125 -1.98 14.00 21.58
C TRP A 125 -3.19 13.09 21.41
N ARG A 126 -3.76 13.01 20.20
CA ARG A 126 -4.84 12.05 19.94
C ARG A 126 -4.22 10.77 19.39
N ARG A 127 -4.17 9.74 20.23
CA ARG A 127 -3.85 8.36 19.82
C ARG A 127 -5.16 7.61 19.59
N PHE A 128 -5.32 6.93 18.47
CA PHE A 128 -6.51 6.12 18.22
C PHE A 128 -6.21 4.92 17.32
N ASN A 129 -7.02 3.88 17.47
CA ASN A 129 -6.92 2.68 16.64
C ASN A 129 -7.72 2.89 15.35
N GLU A 130 -7.13 2.52 14.22
CA GLU A 130 -7.77 2.61 12.92
C GLU A 130 -7.57 1.33 12.11
N HIS A 131 -8.63 0.88 11.45
CA HIS A 131 -8.60 -0.31 10.62
C HIS A 131 -7.95 0.01 9.26
N VAL A 132 -7.13 -0.91 8.72
CA VAL A 132 -6.41 -0.74 7.45
C VAL A 132 -7.33 -0.31 6.29
N ALA A 133 -8.61 -0.71 6.31
CA ALA A 133 -9.60 -0.31 5.30
C ALA A 133 -10.00 1.18 5.33
N HIS A 134 -9.83 1.87 6.46
CA HIS A 134 -10.15 3.29 6.62
C HIS A 134 -8.91 4.19 6.52
N ILE A 135 -7.74 3.59 6.28
CA ILE A 135 -6.46 4.27 6.16
C ILE A 135 -6.11 4.35 4.66
N ARG A 136 -5.57 5.48 4.24
CA ARG A 136 -4.95 5.65 2.92
C ARG A 136 -3.56 6.25 3.07
N PRO A 137 -2.59 5.88 2.21
CA PRO A 137 -1.29 6.53 2.23
C PRO A 137 -1.45 8.04 1.96
N PHE A 138 -0.78 8.86 2.76
CA PHE A 138 -0.63 10.28 2.47
C PHE A 138 0.48 10.44 1.43
N ARG A 139 0.25 11.26 0.40
CA ARG A 139 1.26 11.64 -0.59
C ARG A 139 1.48 13.14 -0.45
N SER A 140 2.73 13.55 -0.29
CA SER A 140 3.06 14.97 -0.17
C SER A 140 2.92 15.65 -1.54
N PRO A 141 2.36 16.88 -1.62
CA PRO A 141 2.33 17.64 -2.88
C PRO A 141 3.70 17.80 -3.54
N TYR A 142 4.78 17.95 -2.75
CA TYR A 142 6.16 18.07 -3.26
C TYR A 142 6.68 16.79 -3.93
N GLU A 143 6.08 15.63 -3.66
CA GLU A 143 6.46 14.36 -4.27
C GLU A 143 5.86 14.20 -5.69
N THR A 144 4.91 15.07 -6.05
CA THR A 144 4.18 15.08 -7.33
C THR A 144 4.53 16.29 -8.18
N GLU A 145 5.61 17.02 -7.85
CA GLU A 145 6.11 18.05 -8.75
C GLU A 145 6.43 17.38 -10.09
N TRP A 146 5.66 17.80 -11.10
CA TRP A 146 5.89 17.55 -12.50
C TRP A 146 7.32 18.01 -12.76
N ARG A 147 8.28 17.09 -12.68
CA ARG A 147 9.66 17.36 -13.05
C ARG A 147 9.57 17.62 -14.55
N PRO A 148 9.83 18.84 -15.05
CA PRO A 148 9.99 18.99 -16.49
C PRO A 148 11.06 17.98 -16.88
N GLU A 149 10.68 17.04 -17.73
CA GLU A 149 11.63 16.13 -18.37
C GLU A 149 12.69 17.03 -18.99
N ASP A 150 13.90 16.86 -18.47
CA ASP A 150 15.19 17.18 -19.05
C ASP A 150 15.17 18.44 -19.92
N SER A 151 15.73 19.53 -19.37
CA SER A 151 16.39 20.51 -20.20
C SER A 151 17.36 19.74 -21.10
N GLU A 152 17.01 19.59 -22.38
CA GLU A 152 17.94 19.27 -23.45
C GLU A 152 19.03 20.35 -23.38
N SER A 153 20.09 20.07 -22.63
CA SER A 153 21.36 20.71 -22.86
C SER A 153 21.88 20.10 -24.15
N ASP A 154 21.61 20.76 -25.27
CA ASP A 154 22.38 20.63 -26.50
C ASP A 154 23.86 20.78 -26.12
N THR A 155 24.51 19.65 -25.89
CA THR A 155 25.96 19.54 -25.90
C THR A 155 26.26 18.91 -27.24
N GLU A 156 26.51 19.77 -28.21
CA GLU A 156 27.12 19.41 -29.48
C GLU A 156 28.48 18.77 -29.19
N ASP A 157 28.59 17.46 -29.33
CA ASP A 157 29.87 16.77 -29.44
C ASP A 157 29.85 15.96 -30.74
N GLU A 158 30.50 16.45 -31.80
CA GLU A 158 30.85 15.60 -32.93
C GLU A 158 32.16 16.00 -33.66
N TYR A 159 33.10 15.04 -33.59
CA TYR A 159 34.34 14.78 -34.33
C TYR A 159 35.58 15.69 -34.21
N GLY A 160 36.65 15.08 -33.66
CA GLY A 160 38.04 15.51 -33.76
C GLY A 160 38.85 14.84 -34.87
N ALA A 161 40.09 15.33 -35.02
CA ALA A 161 41.30 14.81 -35.69
C ALA A 161 42.02 16.02 -36.35
N GLU A 162 43.30 16.34 -36.21
CA GLU A 162 44.56 15.62 -35.91
C GLU A 162 45.64 16.75 -35.72
N PRO A 163 46.93 16.47 -35.43
CA PRO A 163 47.66 17.01 -34.29
C PRO A 163 48.68 18.10 -34.64
N HIS A 164 49.02 18.96 -33.69
CA HIS A 164 50.25 19.76 -33.77
C HIS A 164 51.04 19.69 -32.45
N ASP A 165 52.32 19.37 -32.63
CA ASP A 165 53.35 19.03 -31.66
C ASP A 165 53.57 20.07 -30.54
N PRO A 166 54.18 19.66 -29.40
CA PRO A 166 54.34 20.52 -28.24
C PRO A 166 55.59 21.39 -28.36
N PRO A 167 55.58 22.65 -27.88
CA PRO A 167 56.81 23.34 -27.54
C PRO A 167 57.17 23.11 -26.07
N ILE A 168 58.40 22.65 -25.91
CA ILE A 168 59.19 22.54 -24.69
C ILE A 168 59.09 23.81 -23.84
N SER A 169 58.81 23.68 -22.54
CA SER A 169 59.10 24.72 -21.55
C SER A 169 60.10 24.21 -20.51
N THR A 170 61.17 24.99 -20.43
CA THR A 170 62.46 24.73 -19.80
C THR A 170 62.46 24.93 -18.28
N GLN A 171 63.41 24.20 -17.67
CA GLN A 171 64.19 24.53 -16.46
C GLN A 171 63.76 24.01 -15.09
N LYS A 172 64.73 23.28 -14.52
CA LYS A 172 64.83 22.64 -13.20
C LYS A 172 65.06 23.68 -12.08
N PRO A 173 64.83 23.30 -10.80
CA PRO A 173 65.26 24.09 -9.64
C PRO A 173 66.77 23.99 -9.40
N ASN A 174 67.32 25.05 -8.80
CA ASN A 174 68.72 25.39 -8.60
C ASN A 174 69.58 24.40 -7.77
N GLU A 175 70.84 24.21 -8.19
CA GLU A 175 72.01 23.81 -7.36
C GLU A 175 72.59 25.08 -6.64
N PRO A 176 73.50 25.01 -5.62
CA PRO A 176 74.52 23.98 -5.39
C PRO A 176 74.83 23.61 -3.92
N GLY A 177 75.63 22.55 -3.72
CA GLY A 177 76.15 22.19 -2.40
C GLY A 177 77.07 20.98 -2.43
N ILE A 178 78.35 21.23 -2.70
CA ILE A 178 79.48 20.30 -2.65
C ILE A 178 79.56 19.61 -1.27
N ASN A 179 79.76 18.29 -1.23
CA ASN A 179 80.88 17.69 -0.49
C ASN A 179 81.07 16.18 -0.79
N ARG A 180 82.30 15.90 -1.24
CA ARG A 180 82.96 14.60 -1.26
C ARG A 180 83.01 14.01 0.15
N ILE A 181 82.99 12.67 0.28
CA ILE A 181 84.04 11.86 0.92
C ILE A 181 83.65 10.37 0.78
N ASN A 182 84.66 9.58 0.41
CA ASN A 182 84.67 8.12 0.28
C ASN A 182 84.74 7.41 1.64
N ASN A 183 84.78 6.07 1.59
CA ASN A 183 85.12 5.06 2.61
C ASN A 183 83.86 4.27 3.02
N GLU A 184 83.79 2.94 2.94
CA GLU A 184 84.74 1.84 2.71
C GLU A 184 83.95 0.66 2.10
#